data_AF-A0A0F9S0Q4-F1
#
_entry.id   AF-A0A0F9S0Q4-F1
#
_cell.length_a   1.000
_cell.length_b   1.000
_cell.length_c   1.000
_cell.angle_alpha   90.00
_cell.angle_beta   90.00
_cell.angle_gamma   90.00
#
_symmetry.space_group_name_H-M   'P 1'
#
loop_
_entity.id
_entity.type
_entity.pdbx_description
1 polymer ?
#
loop_
_entity_poly.entity_id
_entity_poly.type
_entity_poly.pdbx_seq_one_letter_code
_entity_poly.pdbx_strand_id
1 'polypeptide(L)' 'MDALYNARGVVRRGTTGDAGHFIGMELDLFVKYALDRHSSFLAGYSHFFPGGFIGGTGPDRDVDFVYTQYQFTF' A
#
# COMPACT_ATOMS: atom_id res chain seq x y z
N MET A 1 -3.20 -23.47 7.49
CA MET A 1 -2.18 -22.72 6.71
C MET A 1 -2.82 -21.43 6.30
N ASP A 2 -2.16 -20.31 6.58
CA ASP A 2 -2.71 -18.99 6.36
C ASP A 2 -2.39 -18.49 4.96
N ALA A 3 -3.27 -17.65 4.42
CA ALA A 3 -3.13 -17.14 3.07
C ALA A 3 -3.63 -15.71 2.97
N LEU A 4 -2.96 -14.93 2.11
CA LEU A 4 -3.39 -13.62 1.65
C LEU A 4 -4.18 -13.81 0.36
N TYR A 5 -5.32 -13.14 0.23
CA TYR A 5 -6.25 -13.31 -0.87
C TYR A 5 -6.50 -11.97 -1.61
N ASN A 6 -6.81 -12.05 -2.90
CA ASN A 6 -7.38 -10.97 -3.70
C ASN A 6 -8.61 -11.47 -4.48
N ALA A 7 -9.20 -10.63 -5.33
CA ALA A 7 -10.38 -10.99 -6.13
C ALA A 7 -10.19 -12.21 -7.06
N ARG A 8 -8.94 -12.62 -7.33
CA ARG A 8 -8.59 -13.78 -8.17
C ARG A 8 -8.24 -15.03 -7.36
N GLY A 9 -8.30 -14.96 -6.03
CA GLY A 9 -7.99 -16.07 -5.12
C GLY A 9 -6.73 -15.82 -4.29
N VAL A 10 -5.99 -16.88 -3.98
CA VAL A 10 -4.80 -16.83 -3.11
C VAL A 10 -3.63 -16.12 -3.81
N VAL A 11 -3.05 -15.13 -3.15
CA VAL A 11 -1.90 -14.33 -3.60
C VAL A 11 -0.61 -14.80 -2.94
N ARG A 12 -0.65 -15.04 -1.63
CA ARG A 12 0.46 -15.63 -0.87
C ARG A 12 -0.06 -16.68 0.10
N ARG A 13 0.71 -17.73 0.34
CA ARG A 13 0.34 -18.81 1.26
C ARG A 13 1.52 -19.16 2.15
N GLY A 14 1.30 -19.18 3.46
CA GLY A 14 2.22 -19.77 4.43
C GLY A 14 2.43 -21.24 4.09
N THR A 15 3.67 -21.62 3.79
CA THR A 15 4.06 -23.03 3.58
C THR A 15 4.18 -23.77 4.92
N THR A 16 4.39 -23.05 6.01
CA THR A 16 4.40 -23.52 7.41
C THR A 16 3.43 -22.67 8.24
N GLY A 17 3.06 -23.15 9.44
CA GLY A 17 2.23 -22.38 10.39
C GLY A 17 2.94 -21.17 11.01
N ASP A 18 4.22 -20.97 10.71
CA ASP A 18 5.11 -20.02 11.39
C ASP A 18 5.25 -18.68 10.67
N ALA A 19 4.57 -18.48 9.53
CA ALA A 19 4.64 -17.22 8.78
C ALA A 19 4.10 -16.01 9.59
N GLY A 20 3.40 -16.24 10.71
CA GLY A 20 2.78 -15.19 11.52
C GLY A 20 1.55 -14.56 10.84
N HIS A 21 0.79 -13.73 11.54
CA HIS A 21 -0.45 -13.12 10.99
C HIS A 21 -0.28 -11.64 10.60
N PHE A 22 0.89 -11.06 10.88
CA PHE A 22 1.15 -9.64 10.65
C PHE A 22 1.65 -9.42 9.23
N ILE A 23 0.82 -8.74 8.42
CA ILE A 23 1.06 -8.49 7.00
C ILE A 23 2.01 -7.30 6.78
N GLY A 24 1.97 -6.28 7.64
CA GLY A 24 2.81 -5.10 7.52
C GLY A 24 2.14 -3.83 8.05
N MET A 25 2.78 -2.69 7.79
CA MET A 25 2.28 -1.34 8.07
C MET A 25 2.53 -0.45 6.86
N GLU A 26 1.80 0.66 6.77
CA GLU A 26 1.96 1.65 5.71
C GLU A 26 2.08 3.04 6.31
N LEU A 27 2.94 3.87 5.71
CA LEU A 27 3.02 5.30 5.96
C LEU A 27 2.58 6.05 4.72
N ASP A 28 1.57 6.91 4.88
CA ASP A 28 1.05 7.78 3.83
C ASP A 28 1.34 9.25 4.12
N LEU A 29 1.87 9.96 3.14
CA LEU A 29 2.12 11.40 3.18
C LEU A 29 1.50 12.05 1.95
N PHE A 30 0.77 13.14 2.15
CA PHE A 30 0.27 13.94 1.02
C PHE A 30 0.24 15.42 1.34
N VAL A 31 0.33 16.22 0.28
CA VAL A 31 0.17 17.67 0.31
C VAL A 31 -0.91 18.03 -0.68
N LYS A 32 -1.91 18.80 -0.23
CA LYS A 32 -2.93 19.40 -1.08
C LYS A 32 -2.73 20.91 -1.12
N TYR A 33 -2.77 21.48 -2.32
CA TYR A 33 -2.63 22.91 -2.56
C TYR A 33 -3.80 23.43 -3.40
N ALA A 34 -4.49 24.47 -2.92
CA ALA A 34 -5.48 25.19 -3.71
C ALA A 34 -4.76 26.19 -4.62
N LEU A 35 -4.88 26.01 -5.93
CA LEU A 35 -4.29 26.91 -6.93
C LEU A 35 -5.16 28.16 -7.08
N ASP A 36 -6.47 27.96 -7.17
CA ASP A 36 -7.49 29.00 -7.22
C ASP A 36 -8.85 28.46 -6.69
N ARG A 37 -9.94 29.22 -6.85
CA ARG A 37 -11.28 28.81 -6.37
C ARG A 37 -11.89 27.60 -7.11
N HIS A 38 -11.40 27.32 -8.31
CA HIS A 38 -11.85 26.26 -9.19
C HIS A 38 -10.84 25.11 -9.27
N SER A 39 -9.58 25.33 -8.89
CA SER A 39 -8.48 24.39 -9.16
C SER A 39 -7.71 24.02 -7.90
N SER A 40 -7.45 22.72 -7.69
CA SER A 40 -6.55 22.23 -6.66
C SER A 40 -5.66 21.10 -7.14
N PHE A 41 -4.49 21.00 -6.54
CA PHE A 41 -3.50 19.97 -6.80
C PHE A 41 -3.22 19.17 -5.53
N LEU A 42 -2.93 17.89 -5.68
CA LEU A 42 -2.49 17.01 -4.60
C LEU A 42 -1.30 16.19 -5.08
N ALA A 43 -0.30 16.05 -4.23
CA ALA A 43 0.79 15.11 -4.40
C ALA A 43 0.85 14.19 -3.17
N GLY A 44 1.15 12.92 -3.37
CA GLY A 44 1.26 11.96 -2.28
C GLY A 44 2.35 10.92 -2.50
N TYR A 45 2.80 10.35 -1.40
CA TYR A 45 3.80 9.29 -1.29
C TYR A 45 3.35 8.31 -0.21
N SER A 46 3.43 7.02 -0.52
CA SER A 46 3.13 5.93 0.39
C SER A 46 4.31 4.97 0.43
N HIS A 47 4.65 4.49 1.62
CA HIS A 47 5.67 3.47 1.83
C HIS A 47 5.11 2.32 2.67
N PHE A 48 5.10 1.12 2.10
CA PHE A 48 4.65 -0.09 2.76
C PHE A 48 5.83 -0.88 3.33
N PHE A 49 5.77 -1.15 4.63
CA PHE A 49 6.72 -1.96 5.39
C PHE A 49 6.17 -3.39 5.52
N PRO A 50 6.78 -4.40 4.88
CA PRO A 50 6.32 -5.78 4.96
C PRO A 50 6.48 -6.36 6.37
N GLY A 51 5.43 -6.99 6.87
CA GLY A 51 5.44 -7.74 8.12
C GLY A 51 5.95 -9.16 7.93
N GLY A 52 6.08 -9.90 9.05
CA GLY A 52 6.61 -11.26 9.07
C GLY A 52 5.89 -12.24 8.13
N PHE A 53 4.58 -12.05 7.89
CA PHE A 53 3.84 -12.88 6.95
C PHE A 53 4.30 -12.71 5.50
N ILE A 54 4.58 -11.48 5.07
CA ILE A 54 5.06 -11.22 3.72
C ILE A 54 6.46 -11.79 3.53
N GLY A 55 7.37 -11.58 4.48
CA GLY A 55 8.71 -12.19 4.43
C GLY A 55 8.71 -13.71 4.53
N GLY A 56 7.81 -14.29 5.31
CA GLY A 56 7.68 -15.74 5.47
C GLY A 56 7.01 -16.47 4.30
N THR A 57 6.43 -15.76 3.32
CA THR A 57 5.64 -16.34 2.22
C THR A 57 6.20 -16.09 0.83
N GLY A 58 7.38 -15.47 0.72
CA GLY A 58 8.07 -15.20 -0.55
C GLY A 58 8.99 -13.99 -0.42
N PRO A 59 9.61 -13.52 -1.53
CA PRO A 59 10.47 -12.34 -1.50
C PRO A 59 9.71 -11.15 -0.88
N ASP A 60 10.32 -10.57 0.15
CA ASP A 60 9.92 -9.33 0.77
C ASP A 60 10.61 -8.17 0.03
N ARG A 61 9.81 -7.16 -0.27
CA ARG A 61 10.31 -5.88 -0.76
C ARG A 61 9.39 -4.81 -0.23
N ASP A 62 9.99 -3.75 0.28
CA ASP A 62 9.29 -2.52 0.57
C ASP A 62 8.66 -1.99 -0.72
N VAL A 63 7.48 -1.40 -0.61
CA VAL A 63 6.75 -0.83 -1.77
C VAL A 63 6.63 0.66 -1.57
N ASP A 64 7.23 1.41 -2.49
CA ASP A 64 7.11 2.85 -2.61
C ASP A 64 6.10 3.21 -3.70
N PHE A 65 5.14 4.08 -3.38
CA PHE A 65 4.14 4.57 -4.32
C PHE A 65 4.09 6.10 -4.30
N VAL A 66 4.21 6.74 -5.47
CA VAL A 66 4.10 8.20 -5.63
C VAL A 66 2.94 8.49 -6.56
N TYR A 67 2.08 9.45 -6.20
CA TYR A 67 0.94 9.85 -7.01
C TYR A 67 0.71 11.36 -6.99
N THR A 68 0.01 11.84 -8.01
CA THR A 68 -0.48 13.21 -8.09
C THR A 68 -1.92 13.24 -8.58
N GLN A 69 -2.67 14.26 -8.17
CA GLN A 69 -4.05 14.46 -8.57
C GLN A 69 -4.30 15.95 -8.84
N TYR A 70 -4.99 16.23 -9.94
CA TYR A 70 -5.54 17.55 -10.24
C TYR A 70 -7.06 17.49 -10.15
N GLN A 71 -7.67 18.48 -9.51
CA GLN A 71 -9.12 18.61 -9.37
C GLN A 71 -9.58 19.98 -9.84
N PHE A 72 -10.62 19.99 -10.68
CA PHE A 72 -11.29 21.20 -11.17
C PHE A 72 -12.78 21.19 -10.80
N THR A 73 -13.32 22.34 -10.39
CA THR A 73 -14.72 22.56 -10.01
C THR A 73 -15.29 23.77 -10.75
N PHE A 74 -16.53 23.66 -11.25
CA PHE A 74 -17.23 24.70 -12.04
C PHE A 74 -18.14 25.58 -11.18
#